data_AF-A0A7W1TR12-F1
#
_entry.id   AF-A0A7W1TR12-F1
#
_cell.length_a   1.000
_cell.length_b   1.000
_cell.length_c   1.000
_cell.angle_alpha   90.00
_cell.angle_beta   90.00
_cell.angle_gamma   90.00
#
_symmetry.space_group_name_H-M   'P 1'
#
loop_
_entity.id
_entity.type
_entity.pdbx_description
1 polymer ?
#
loop_
_entity_poly.entity_id
_entity_poly.type
_entity_poly.pdbx_seq_one_letter_code
_entity_poly.pdbx_strand_id
1 'polypeptide(L)'
;MPDTSRTTTDLNVRSSPEVSPTNQTATLLSGAHFEATGNVGLWLQINHGGQPGFVNGDFTTSLQPVAVPLWTTSVTTPALNLRNQPSMAANSIIGQLTA
;
A
#
# COMPACT_ATOMS: atom_id res chain seq x y z
N MET A 1 -5.39 -3.40 -4.14
CA MET A 1 -4.35 -3.16 -3.12
C MET A 1 -4.46 -1.69 -2.74
N PRO A 2 -4.56 -1.32 -1.45
CA PRO A 2 -4.52 0.09 -1.06
C PRO A 2 -3.15 0.70 -1.43
N ASP A 3 -3.16 1.91 -1.95
CA ASP A 3 -1.94 2.65 -2.26
C ASP A 3 -1.28 3.08 -0.95
N THR A 4 -0.22 2.38 -0.57
CA THR A 4 0.56 2.73 0.62
C THR A 4 1.41 3.95 0.28
N SER A 5 1.42 4.95 1.14
CA SER A 5 2.26 6.13 0.98
C SER A 5 3.20 6.25 2.17
N ARG A 6 4.37 6.87 1.96
CA ARG A 6 5.39 7.07 2.99
C ARG A 6 5.79 8.53 3.08
N THR A 7 5.93 9.05 4.29
CA THR A 7 6.46 10.40 4.52
C THR A 7 7.97 10.47 4.27
N THR A 8 8.45 11.56 3.69
CA THR A 8 9.90 11.81 3.49
C THR A 8 10.52 12.63 4.62
N THR A 9 9.68 13.33 5.37
CA THR A 9 10.03 14.21 6.50
C THR A 9 8.95 14.10 7.57
N ASP A 10 9.17 14.73 8.73
CA ASP A 10 8.11 14.85 9.73
C ASP A 10 6.97 15.70 9.16
N LEU A 11 5.77 15.12 9.10
CA LEU A 11 4.62 15.68 8.40
C LEU A 11 3.43 15.78 9.33
N ASN A 12 2.81 16.94 9.41
CA ASN A 12 1.65 17.17 10.26
C ASN A 12 0.37 16.68 9.58
N VAL A 13 -0.40 15.84 10.27
CA VAL A 13 -1.77 15.48 9.91
C VAL A 13 -2.69 16.57 10.37
N ARG A 14 -3.54 17.03 9.47
CA ARG A 14 -4.52 18.08 9.73
C ARG A 14 -5.95 17.58 9.55
N SER A 15 -6.89 18.17 10.28
CA SER A 15 -8.33 17.87 10.13
C SER A 15 -8.95 18.47 8.86
N SER A 16 -8.29 19.47 8.27
CA SER A 16 -8.70 20.13 7.02
C SER A 16 -7.50 20.28 6.06
N PRO A 17 -7.74 20.35 4.74
CA PRO A 17 -6.71 20.59 3.72
C PRO A 17 -6.23 22.07 3.70
N GLU A 18 -5.95 22.63 4.88
CA GLU A 18 -5.56 24.02 5.09
C GLU A 18 -4.44 24.13 6.12
N VAL A 19 -3.50 25.05 5.90
CA VAL A 19 -2.38 25.29 6.81
C VAL A 19 -2.81 26.24 7.93
N SER A 20 -3.48 25.68 8.93
CA SER A 20 -3.90 26.43 10.13
C SER A 20 -3.29 25.82 11.40
N PRO A 21 -2.70 26.60 12.31
CA PRO A 21 -2.07 26.08 13.54
C PRO A 21 -3.05 25.35 14.46
N THR A 22 -4.35 25.63 14.36
CA THR A 22 -5.43 25.00 15.13
C THR A 22 -5.89 23.66 14.57
N ASN A 23 -5.49 23.30 13.34
CA ASN A 23 -6.06 22.16 12.61
C ASN A 23 -5.14 20.93 12.64
N GLN A 24 -4.02 20.96 13.36
CA GLN A 24 -3.12 19.82 13.48
C GLN A 24 -3.65 18.81 14.49
N THR A 25 -3.84 17.57 14.06
CA THR A 25 -4.36 16.47 14.90
C THR A 25 -3.27 15.48 15.29
N ALA A 26 -2.28 15.27 14.42
CA ALA A 26 -1.16 14.37 14.67
C ALA A 26 0.06 14.78 13.84
N THR A 27 1.18 14.09 14.06
CA THR A 27 2.39 14.21 13.26
C THR A 27 2.85 12.81 12.87
N LEU A 28 3.02 12.57 11.58
CA LEU A 28 3.71 11.39 11.07
C LEU A 28 5.20 11.69 11.05
N LEU A 29 5.97 10.82 11.69
CA LEU A 29 7.43 10.85 11.61
C LEU A 29 7.88 10.52 10.18
N SER A 30 9.05 11.01 9.79
CA SER A 30 9.68 10.60 8.53
C SER A 30 9.76 9.08 8.40
N GLY A 31 9.40 8.55 7.22
CA GLY A 31 9.37 7.12 6.95
C GLY A 31 8.12 6.40 7.44
N ALA A 32 7.17 7.10 8.06
CA ALA A 32 5.90 6.51 8.47
C ALA A 32 5.08 6.10 7.25
N HIS A 33 4.56 4.87 7.28
CA HIS A 33 3.65 4.35 6.26
C HIS A 33 2.20 4.67 6.64
N PHE A 34 1.41 5.06 5.66
CA PHE A 34 -0.01 5.31 5.82
C PHE A 34 -0.76 4.95 4.54
N GLU A 35 -2.04 4.62 4.69
CA GLU A 35 -2.92 4.40 3.55
C GLU A 35 -3.60 5.72 3.20
N ALA A 36 -3.39 6.17 1.97
CA ALA A 36 -4.14 7.29 1.42
C ALA A 36 -5.49 6.78 0.91
N THR A 37 -6.58 7.32 1.44
CA THR A 37 -7.95 6.97 1.03
C THR A 37 -8.47 7.86 -0.10
N GLY A 38 -7.78 8.95 -0.40
CA GLY A 38 -8.10 9.86 -1.49
C GLY A 38 -7.15 11.05 -1.53
N ASN A 39 -7.42 12.00 -2.42
CA ASN A 39 -6.66 13.24 -2.52
C ASN A 39 -7.56 14.43 -2.87
N VAL A 40 -7.24 15.60 -2.31
CA VAL A 40 -7.91 16.88 -2.54
C VAL A 40 -6.85 17.90 -2.93
N GLY A 41 -6.68 18.14 -4.23
CA GLY A 41 -5.60 18.98 -4.75
C GLY A 41 -4.24 18.42 -4.36
N LEU A 42 -3.46 19.19 -3.60
CA LEU A 42 -2.14 18.81 -3.08
C LEU A 42 -2.19 18.09 -1.73
N TRP A 43 -3.38 17.78 -1.20
CA TRP A 43 -3.54 17.10 0.08
C TRP A 43 -3.94 15.64 -0.15
N LEU A 44 -3.26 14.72 0.51
CA LEU A 44 -3.66 13.32 0.60
C LEU A 44 -4.57 13.16 1.82
N GLN A 45 -5.73 12.54 1.60
CA GLN A 45 -6.63 12.13 2.65
C GLN A 45 -6.20 10.77 3.17
N ILE A 46 -6.10 10.63 4.49
CA ILE A 46 -5.69 9.43 5.20
C ILE A 46 -6.73 9.09 6.25
N ASN A 47 -6.83 7.82 6.64
CA ASN A 47 -7.64 7.41 7.79
C ASN A 47 -6.73 7.27 9.02
N HIS A 48 -6.86 8.18 9.98
CA HIS A 48 -6.08 8.15 11.21
C HIS A 48 -7.01 7.83 12.40
N GLY A 49 -7.06 6.56 12.80
CA GLY A 49 -7.87 6.12 13.95
C GLY A 49 -9.38 6.18 13.73
N GLY A 50 -9.86 6.02 12.49
CA GLY A 50 -11.28 6.08 12.13
C GLY A 50 -11.79 7.48 11.79
N GLN A 51 -10.91 8.48 11.81
CA GLN A 51 -11.21 9.85 11.39
C GLN A 51 -10.41 10.22 10.12
N PRO A 52 -11.01 10.95 9.19
CA PRO A 52 -10.30 11.47 8.03
C PRO A 52 -9.29 12.54 8.47
N GLY A 53 -8.05 12.41 8.02
CA GLY A 53 -6.99 13.41 8.17
C GLY A 53 -6.39 13.76 6.82
N PHE A 54 -5.74 14.91 6.73
CA PHE A 54 -5.11 15.42 5.51
C PHE A 54 -3.62 15.64 5.76
N VAL A 55 -2.79 15.15 4.84
CA VAL A 55 -1.34 15.39 4.82
C VAL A 55 -0.93 15.98 3.49
N ASN A 56 0.09 16.83 3.46
CA ASN A 56 0.52 17.45 2.22
C ASN A 56 1.26 16.43 1.33
N GLY A 57 0.83 16.28 0.09
CA GLY A 57 1.32 15.31 -0.87
C GLY A 57 2.76 15.56 -1.33
N ASP A 58 3.25 16.80 -1.34
CA ASP A 58 4.62 17.15 -1.77
C ASP A 58 5.69 16.54 -0.86
N PHE A 59 5.34 16.24 0.39
CA PHE A 59 6.23 15.61 1.38
C PHE A 59 5.96 14.12 1.57
N THR A 60 5.30 13.51 0.59
CA THR A 60 4.96 12.09 0.62
C THR A 60 5.40 11.43 -0.66
N THR A 61 5.83 10.18 -0.55
CA THR A 61 6.11 9.32 -1.69
C THR A 61 5.04 8.24 -1.72
N SER A 62 4.22 8.22 -2.77
CA SER A 62 3.35 7.08 -3.03
C SER A 62 4.20 5.85 -3.28
N LEU A 63 4.11 4.87 -2.39
CA LEU A 63 4.57 3.52 -2.65
C LEU A 63 3.46 2.85 -3.46
N GLN A 64 3.35 3.25 -4.72
CA GLN A 64 2.44 2.58 -5.63
C GLN A 64 2.84 1.10 -5.62
N PRO A 65 1.92 0.17 -5.30
CA PRO A 65 2.22 -1.24 -5.39
C PRO A 65 2.67 -1.48 -6.84
N VAL A 66 3.95 -1.84 -7.01
CA VAL A 66 4.47 -2.23 -8.31
C VAL A 66 3.51 -3.30 -8.81
N ALA A 67 2.84 -3.02 -9.92
CA ALA A 67 1.95 -3.97 -10.55
C ALA A 67 2.76 -5.23 -10.80
N VAL A 68 2.55 -6.25 -9.97
CA VAL A 68 3.13 -7.56 -10.23
C VAL A 68 2.52 -8.00 -11.55
N PRO A 69 3.31 -8.28 -12.60
CA PRO A 69 2.76 -8.75 -13.85
C PRO A 69 1.91 -9.97 -13.55
N LEU A 70 0.63 -9.90 -13.91
CA LEU A 70 -0.29 -11.01 -13.75
C LEU A 70 0.07 -12.04 -14.83
N TRP A 71 0.96 -12.98 -14.51
CA TRP A 71 1.21 -14.12 -15.37
C TRP A 71 -0.03 -15.02 -15.32
N THR A 72 -0.97 -14.83 -16.23
CA THR A 72 -2.09 -15.76 -16.40
C THR A 72 -1.56 -17.02 -17.09
N THR A 73 -1.11 -18.00 -16.31
CA THR A 73 -0.80 -19.33 -16.83
C THR A 73 -2.09 -20.15 -16.84
N SER A 74 -2.66 -20.41 -18.02
CA SER A 74 -3.74 -21.38 -18.15
C SER A 74 -3.22 -22.77 -17.82
N VAL A 75 -3.86 -23.45 -16.88
CA VAL A 75 -3.53 -24.82 -16.49
C VAL A 75 -4.42 -25.77 -17.26
N THR A 76 -3.88 -26.49 -18.24
CA THR A 76 -4.61 -27.46 -19.09
C THR A 76 -4.57 -28.89 -18.53
N THR A 77 -4.03 -29.09 -17.33
CA THR A 77 -3.90 -30.41 -16.68
C THR A 77 -4.72 -30.49 -15.40
N PRO A 78 -5.39 -31.62 -15.09
CA PRO A 78 -6.28 -31.75 -13.93
C PRO A 78 -5.57 -31.64 -12.56
N ALA A 79 -4.24 -31.76 -12.48
CA ALA A 79 -3.48 -31.53 -11.27
C ALA A 79 -2.13 -30.84 -11.57
N LEU A 80 -1.95 -29.62 -11.09
CA LEU A 80 -0.71 -28.85 -11.22
C LEU A 80 -0.08 -28.59 -9.86
N ASN A 81 1.20 -28.92 -9.69
CA ASN A 81 1.94 -28.68 -8.45
C ASN A 81 2.33 -27.21 -8.29
N LEU A 82 1.90 -26.57 -7.20
CA LEU A 82 2.40 -25.28 -6.75
C LEU A 82 3.69 -25.49 -5.96
N ARG A 83 4.75 -24.73 -6.27
CA ARG A 83 6.09 -24.89 -5.68
C ARG A 83 6.58 -23.62 -5.00
N ASN A 84 7.29 -23.75 -3.89
CA ASN A 84 7.86 -22.62 -3.13
C ASN A 84 9.27 -22.22 -3.57
N GLN A 85 9.90 -23.00 -4.45
CA GLN A 85 11.24 -22.73 -4.98
C GLN A 85 11.29 -23.13 -6.46
N PRO A 86 12.19 -22.55 -7.27
CA PRO A 86 12.40 -22.95 -8.65
C PRO A 86 13.19 -24.27 -8.73
N SER A 87 12.61 -25.36 -8.22
CA SER A 87 13.23 -26.68 -8.15
C SER A 87 12.27 -27.79 -8.59
N MET A 88 12.81 -28.81 -9.27
CA MET A 88 12.06 -30.02 -9.65
C MET A 88 11.95 -31.04 -8.51
N ALA A 89 12.65 -30.83 -7.39
CA ALA A 89 12.63 -31.74 -6.25
C ALA A 89 11.24 -31.83 -5.59
N ALA A 90 10.89 -33.02 -5.09
CA ALA A 90 9.57 -33.26 -4.49
C ALA A 90 9.32 -32.45 -3.21
N ASN A 91 10.39 -32.09 -2.48
CA ASN A 91 10.32 -31.27 -1.27
C ASN A 91 9.93 -29.80 -1.52
N SER A 92 9.85 -29.36 -2.77
CA SER A 92 9.48 -27.99 -3.13
C SER A 92 7.97 -27.83 -3.40
N ILE A 93 7.20 -28.92 -3.44
CA ILE A 93 5.76 -28.87 -3.70
C ILE A 93 5.03 -28.44 -2.42
N ILE A 94 4.28 -27.34 -2.50
CA ILE A 94 3.50 -26.77 -1.39
C ILE A 94 1.99 -26.90 -1.57
N GLY A 95 1.55 -27.41 -2.71
CA GLY A 95 0.13 -27.66 -2.96
C GLY A 95 -0.12 -28.13 -4.38
N GLN A 96 -1.38 -28.45 -4.67
CA GLN A 96 -1.84 -28.76 -6.02
C GLN A 96 -3.03 -27.89 -6.38
N LEU A 97 -2.98 -27.30 -7.57
CA LEU A 97 -4.11 -26.69 -8.23
C LEU A 97 -4.85 -27.78 -8.99
N THR A 98 -6.09 -28.04 -8.60
CA THR A 98 -7.05 -28.89 -9.31
C THR A 98 -8.08 -27.99 -9.96
N ALA A 99 -8.48 -28.33 -11.19
CA ALA A 99 -9.55 -27.63 -11.91
C ALA A 99 -10.94 -27.96 -11.33
#